data_AF-A0A183IR13-F1
#
_entry.id   AF-A0A183IR13-F1
#
_cell.length_a   1.000
_cell.length_b   1.000
_cell.length_c   1.000
_cell.angle_alpha   90.00
_cell.angle_beta   90.00
_cell.angle_gamma   90.00
#
_symmetry.space_group_name_H-M   'P 1'
#
loop_
_entity.id
_entity.type
_entity.pdbx_description
1 polymer ?
#
loop_
_entity_poly.entity_id
_entity_poly.type
_entity_poly.pdbx_seq_one_letter_code
_entity_poly.pdbx_strand_id
1 'polypeptide(L)'
;MLSSSRSYIRICELTFRALVELQASSDIKAQLRELYVVGAKEIEVGSRKVIIVLVPFPQLKPYQKIQLRLVRELEKKFSGKHVVFIAKRKILPKPKRGKKKKVQKQKRPRRFSS
;
A
#
# COMPACT_ATOMS: atom_id res chain seq x y z
N MET A 1 17.23 -0.15 16.69
CA MET A 1 16.69 -0.29 15.31
C MET A 1 15.86 -1.55 15.05
N LEU A 2 16.05 -2.67 15.78
CA LEU A 2 15.29 -3.92 15.57
C LEU A 2 13.80 -3.88 15.99
N SER A 3 13.41 -2.94 16.86
CA SER A 3 12.04 -2.83 17.38
C SER A 3 11.03 -2.43 16.28
N SER A 4 11.41 -1.51 15.39
CA SER A 4 10.55 -1.13 14.26
C SER A 4 10.31 -2.30 13.30
N SER A 5 11.31 -3.12 13.01
CA SER A 5 11.14 -4.26 12.10
C SER A 5 10.12 -5.29 12.59
N ARG A 6 10.08 -5.57 13.91
CA ARG A 6 9.07 -6.49 14.49
C ARG A 6 7.65 -5.94 14.38
N SER A 7 7.46 -4.64 14.63
CA SER A 7 6.15 -3.99 14.48
C SER A 7 5.64 -4.01 13.02
N TYR A 8 6.54 -3.79 12.06
CA TYR A 8 6.23 -3.84 10.62
C TYR A 8 5.81 -5.23 10.15
N ILE A 9 6.50 -6.28 10.61
CA ILE A 9 6.17 -7.66 10.22
C ILE A 9 4.79 -8.04 10.77
N ARG A 10 4.53 -7.70 12.04
CA ARG A 10 3.26 -8.01 12.70
C ARG A 10 2.06 -7.35 12.02
N ILE A 11 2.16 -6.05 11.70
CA ILE A 11 1.05 -5.36 11.02
C ILE A 11 0.82 -5.92 9.61
N CYS A 12 1.89 -6.25 8.89
CA CYS A 12 1.80 -6.83 7.56
C CYS A 12 1.07 -8.18 7.59
N GLU A 13 1.42 -9.05 8.55
CA GLU A 13 0.78 -10.35 8.74
C GLU A 13 -0.71 -10.21 9.10
N LEU A 14 -1.05 -9.30 10.03
CA LEU A 14 -2.45 -9.04 10.40
C LEU A 14 -3.28 -8.53 9.22
N THR A 15 -2.74 -7.59 8.43
CA THR A 15 -3.42 -7.10 7.22
C THR A 15 -3.62 -8.19 6.18
N PHE A 16 -2.65 -9.09 6.03
CA PHE A 16 -2.77 -10.20 5.08
C PHE A 16 -3.85 -11.20 5.53
N ARG A 17 -3.85 -11.59 6.81
CA ARG A 17 -4.91 -12.46 7.38
C ARG A 17 -6.30 -11.86 7.20
N ALA A 18 -6.45 -10.58 7.53
CA ALA A 18 -7.71 -9.87 7.40
C ALA A 18 -8.23 -9.88 5.95
N LEU A 19 -7.35 -9.74 4.96
CA LEU A 19 -7.70 -9.80 3.53
C LEU A 19 -8.09 -11.20 3.07
N VAL A 20 -7.39 -12.25 3.53
CA VAL A 20 -7.73 -13.64 3.20
C VAL A 20 -9.12 -14.01 3.73
N GLU A 21 -9.40 -13.63 4.97
CA GLU A 21 -10.74 -13.82 5.55
C GLU A 21 -11.82 -13.06 4.77
N LEU A 22 -11.55 -11.81 4.35
CA LEU A 22 -12.49 -11.06 3.51
C LEU A 22 -12.69 -11.68 2.14
N GLN A 23 -11.68 -12.37 1.60
CA GLN A 23 -11.79 -13.10 0.34
C GLN A 23 -12.70 -14.34 0.47
N ALA A 24 -12.81 -14.92 1.67
CA ALA A 24 -13.69 -16.06 1.92
C ALA A 24 -15.16 -15.65 2.07
N SER A 25 -15.43 -14.47 2.62
CA SER A 25 -16.76 -14.07 3.09
C SER A 25 -17.50 -13.06 2.20
N SER A 26 -16.90 -12.55 1.12
CA SER A 26 -17.46 -11.40 0.39
C SER A 26 -17.70 -11.61 -1.10
N ASP A 27 -18.69 -10.89 -1.63
CA ASP A 27 -18.98 -10.76 -3.06
C ASP A 27 -17.83 -10.09 -3.86
N ILE A 28 -16.81 -9.56 -3.15
CA ILE A 28 -15.65 -8.87 -3.70
C ILE A 28 -14.51 -9.87 -3.98
N LYS A 29 -14.71 -11.16 -3.70
CA LYS A 29 -13.73 -12.24 -3.88
C LYS A 29 -13.09 -12.26 -5.28
N ALA A 30 -13.89 -12.06 -6.33
CA ALA A 30 -13.40 -12.05 -7.71
C ALA A 30 -12.40 -10.92 -7.96
N GLN A 31 -12.69 -9.73 -7.45
CA GLN A 31 -11.83 -8.55 -7.61
C GLN A 31 -10.60 -8.62 -6.71
N LEU A 32 -10.71 -9.19 -5.51
CA LEU A 32 -9.61 -9.35 -4.57
C LEU A 32 -8.58 -10.41 -5.02
N ARG A 33 -9.00 -11.41 -5.81
CA ARG A 33 -8.10 -12.49 -6.27
C ARG A 33 -6.96 -12.01 -7.17
N GLU A 34 -7.20 -10.96 -7.94
CA GLU A 34 -6.20 -10.38 -8.86
C GLU A 34 -5.31 -9.31 -8.19
N LEU A 35 -5.68 -8.88 -6.99
CA LEU A 35 -5.02 -7.78 -6.29
C LEU A 35 -4.03 -8.33 -5.25
N TYR A 36 -2.87 -7.71 -5.15
CA TYR A 36 -1.89 -8.05 -4.14
C TYR A 36 -1.38 -6.81 -3.42
N VAL A 37 -0.96 -7.03 -2.18
CA VAL A 37 -0.44 -5.99 -1.29
C VAL A 37 1.06 -6.15 -1.19
N VAL A 38 1.79 -5.03 -1.19
CA VAL A 38 3.26 -5.01 -1.06
C VAL A 38 3.71 -4.99 0.39
N GLY A 39 2.90 -4.40 1.26
CA GLY A 39 3.12 -4.41 2.71
C GLY A 39 2.19 -3.44 3.42
N ALA A 40 2.28 -3.40 4.75
CA ALA A 40 1.55 -2.45 5.56
C ALA A 40 2.46 -1.72 6.54
N LYS A 41 2.05 -0.53 6.95
CA LYS A 41 2.73 0.29 7.94
C LYS A 41 1.68 0.92 8.85
N GLU A 42 1.90 0.83 10.16
CA GLU A 42 1.13 1.61 11.13
C GLU A 42 1.83 2.96 11.35
N ILE A 43 1.05 4.04 11.32
CA ILE A 43 1.51 5.40 11.63
C ILE A 43 0.56 6.01 12.65
N GLU A 44 1.11 6.73 13.61
CA GLU A 44 0.35 7.55 14.53
C GLU A 44 0.25 8.98 13.97
N VAL A 45 -0.98 9.47 13.84
CA VAL A 45 -1.28 10.83 13.36
C VAL A 45 -2.10 11.51 14.46
N GLY A 46 -1.43 12.39 15.22
CA GLY A 46 -2.04 13.00 16.42
C GLY A 46 -2.38 11.94 17.45
N SER A 47 -3.66 11.87 17.84
CA SER A 47 -4.18 10.88 18.81
C SER A 47 -4.71 9.58 18.19
N ARG A 48 -4.63 9.43 16.85
CA ARG A 48 -5.21 8.29 16.13
C ARG A 48 -4.14 7.46 15.44
N LYS A 49 -4.28 6.13 15.51
CA LYS A 49 -3.46 5.18 14.74
C LYS A 49 -4.12 4.89 13.40
N VAL A 50 -3.30 4.99 12.35
CA VAL A 50 -3.71 4.82 10.96
C VAL A 50 -2.88 3.69 10.35
N ILE A 51 -3.54 2.80 9.63
CA ILE A 51 -2.90 1.69 8.92
C ILE A 51 -2.78 2.08 7.45
N ILE A 52 -1.55 2.13 6.97
CA ILE A 52 -1.22 2.37 5.57
C ILE A 52 -0.97 1.03 4.91
N VAL A 53 -1.74 0.73 3.87
CA VAL A 53 -1.57 -0.45 3.03
C VAL A 53 -0.90 -0.04 1.72
N LEU A 54 0.29 -0.57 1.48
CA LEU A 54 1.09 -0.29 0.30
C LEU A 54 0.66 -1.20 -0.85
N VAL A 55 0.16 -0.61 -1.92
CA VAL A 55 -0.30 -1.32 -3.12
C VAL A 55 0.62 -1.04 -4.31
N PRO A 56 0.77 -1.97 -5.26
CA PRO A 56 1.51 -1.73 -6.49
C PRO A 56 0.85 -0.61 -7.29
N PHE A 57 1.64 0.32 -7.84
CA PHE A 57 1.09 1.42 -8.64
C PHE A 57 0.20 0.97 -9.83
N PRO A 58 0.51 -0.10 -10.58
CA PRO A 58 -0.36 -0.58 -11.65
C PRO A 58 -1.78 -0.95 -11.18
N GLN A 59 -1.90 -1.40 -9.93
CA GLN A 59 -3.16 -1.85 -9.34
C GLN A 59 -3.92 -0.73 -8.61
N LEU A 60 -3.41 0.51 -8.61
CA LEU A 60 -4.08 1.61 -7.91
C LEU A 60 -5.51 1.86 -8.44
N LYS A 61 -5.70 1.79 -9.77
CA LYS A 61 -7.02 2.00 -10.39
C LYS A 61 -8.06 0.96 -9.95
N PRO A 62 -7.80 -0.36 -10.01
CA PRO A 62 -8.76 -1.33 -9.51
C PRO A 62 -9.00 -1.21 -8.00
N TYR A 63 -7.98 -0.89 -7.19
CA TYR A 63 -8.15 -0.60 -5.76
C TYR A 63 -9.10 0.59 -5.52
N GLN A 64 -9.01 1.66 -6.33
CA GLN A 64 -9.91 2.82 -6.23
C GLN A 64 -11.38 2.45 -6.52
N LYS A 65 -11.64 1.54 -7.47
CA LYS A 65 -13.01 1.10 -7.79
C LYS A 65 -13.69 0.40 -6.61
N ILE A 66 -12.94 -0.40 -5.86
CA ILE A 66 -13.47 -1.19 -4.74
C ILE A 66 -13.27 -0.51 -3.38
N GLN A 67 -12.60 0.64 -3.35
CA GLN A 67 -12.09 1.30 -2.15
C GLN A 67 -13.14 1.47 -1.06
N LEU A 68 -14.34 1.96 -1.41
CA LEU A 68 -15.38 2.27 -0.43
C LEU A 68 -15.78 1.05 0.40
N ARG A 69 -15.97 -0.10 -0.25
CA ARG A 69 -16.38 -1.34 0.43
C ARG A 69 -15.20 -1.94 1.19
N LEU A 70 -14.03 -2.01 0.55
CA LEU A 70 -12.84 -2.62 1.11
C LEU A 70 -12.37 -1.88 2.39
N VAL A 71 -12.35 -0.54 2.36
CA VAL A 71 -11.98 0.28 3.54
C VAL A 71 -12.94 0.03 4.70
N ARG A 72 -14.26 0.03 4.46
CA ARG A 72 -15.25 -0.20 5.52
C ARG A 72 -15.07 -1.57 6.20
N GLU A 73 -14.83 -2.61 5.41
CA GLU A 73 -14.62 -3.96 5.94
C GLU A 73 -13.31 -4.07 6.75
N LEU A 74 -12.23 -3.44 6.29
CA LEU A 74 -10.97 -3.42 7.04
C LEU A 74 -11.07 -2.56 8.30
N GLU A 75 -11.74 -1.40 8.25
CA GLU A 75 -11.92 -0.54 9.43
C GLU A 75 -12.72 -1.23 10.53
N LYS A 76 -13.74 -2.02 10.17
CA LYS A 76 -14.46 -2.90 11.12
C LYS A 76 -13.51 -3.89 11.79
N LYS A 77 -12.65 -4.57 11.01
CA LYS A 77 -11.69 -5.55 11.54
C LYS A 77 -10.60 -4.94 12.40
N PHE A 78 -10.17 -3.72 12.09
CA PHE A 78 -9.12 -3.01 12.83
C PHE A 78 -9.65 -2.08 13.92
N SER A 79 -10.82 -2.41 14.49
CA SER A 79 -11.39 -1.70 15.65
C SER A 79 -11.55 -0.19 15.42
N GLY A 80 -11.92 0.21 14.19
CA GLY A 80 -12.14 1.61 13.83
C GLY A 80 -10.85 2.41 13.56
N LYS A 81 -9.69 1.76 13.44
CA LYS A 81 -8.48 2.43 12.93
C LYS A 81 -8.67 2.77 11.45
N HIS A 82 -8.31 3.99 11.07
CA HIS A 82 -8.38 4.45 9.67
C HIS A 82 -7.45 3.63 8.79
N VAL A 83 -7.94 3.15 7.65
CA VAL A 83 -7.16 2.37 6.69
C VAL A 83 -7.01 3.13 5.38
N VAL A 84 -5.77 3.36 4.95
CA VAL A 84 -5.44 4.14 3.76
C VAL A 84 -4.60 3.33 2.79
N PHE A 85 -4.98 3.32 1.50
CA PHE A 85 -4.21 2.71 0.43
C PHE A 85 -3.23 3.70 -0.19
N ILE A 86 -1.94 3.33 -0.23
CA ILE A 86 -0.87 4.15 -0.83
C ILE A 86 -0.16 3.34 -1.90
N ALA A 87 -0.01 3.91 -3.10
CA ALA A 87 0.75 3.28 -4.17
C ALA A 87 2.26 3.33 -3.88
N LYS A 88 2.91 2.16 -3.83
CA LYS A 88 4.37 2.04 -3.80
C LYS A 88 4.92 2.27 -5.20
N ARG A 89 5.62 3.39 -5.38
CA ARG A 89 6.34 3.72 -6.63
C ARG A 89 7.85 3.72 -6.37
N LYS A 90 8.62 3.17 -7.32
CA LYS A 90 10.09 3.28 -7.29
C LYS A 90 10.49 4.60 -7.95
N ILE A 91 11.06 5.51 -7.15
CA ILE A 91 11.64 6.76 -7.67
C ILE A 91 13.05 6.43 -8.14
N LEU A 92 13.33 6.59 -9.44
CA LEU A 92 14.70 6.49 -9.94
C LEU A 92 15.45 7.80 -9.61
N PRO A 93 16.72 7.72 -9.18
CA PRO A 93 17.51 8.90 -8.88
C PRO A 93 17.68 9.75 -10.14
N LYS A 94 17.73 11.08 -9.96
CA LYS A 94 18.03 12.01 -11.05
C LYS A 94 19.35 11.60 -11.70
N PRO A 95 19.46 11.59 -13.04
CA PRO A 95 20.73 11.29 -13.70
C PRO A 95 21.78 12.33 -13.27
N LYS A 96 22.89 11.86 -12.69
CA LYS A 96 24.03 12.74 -12.34
C LYS A 96 24.80 13.10 -13.60
N ARG A 97 25.19 14.37 -13.75
CA ARG A 97 26.03 14.87 -14.85
C ARG A 97 27.37 14.12 -14.84
N GLY A 98 27.76 13.50 -15.96
CA GLY A 98 29.11 12.93 -16.15
C GLY A 98 29.29 11.40 -16.10
N LYS A 99 28.26 10.57 -15.88
CA LYS A 99 28.42 9.10 -15.94
C LYS A 99 28.04 8.53 -17.32
N LYS A 100 29.01 7.91 -18.02
CA LYS A 100 28.90 7.17 -19.31
C LYS A 100 28.02 5.90 -19.27
N LYS A 101 27.12 5.75 -18.30
CA LYS A 101 26.11 4.67 -18.37
C LYS A 101 25.02 5.16 -19.32
N LYS A 102 24.67 4.37 -20.35
CA LYS A 102 23.42 4.53 -21.11
C LYS A 102 22.26 4.46 -20.10
N VAL A 103 21.89 5.59 -19.51
CA VAL A 103 20.77 5.68 -18.57
C VAL A 103 19.53 5.39 -19.41
N GLN A 104 18.83 4.29 -19.12
CA GLN A 104 17.50 4.05 -19.68
C GLN A 104 16.71 5.36 -19.54
N LYS A 105 16.30 5.95 -20.67
CA LYS A 105 15.67 7.28 -20.71
C LYS A 105 14.55 7.30 -19.67
N GLN A 106 14.78 7.95 -18.52
CA GLN A 106 13.83 7.96 -17.43
C GLN A 106 12.61 8.74 -17.91
N LYS A 107 11.48 8.06 -18.08
CA LYS A 107 10.21 8.73 -18.40
C LYS A 107 9.86 9.62 -17.22
N ARG A 108 9.88 10.94 -17.43
CA ARG A 108 9.64 11.92 -16.37
C ARG A 108 8.28 11.62 -15.72
N PRO A 109 8.18 11.55 -14.38
CA PRO A 109 6.90 11.45 -13.72
C PRO A 109 6.04 12.65 -14.11
N ARG A 110 4.76 12.43 -14.45
CA ARG A 110 3.88 13.49 -14.98
C ARG A 110 3.75 14.68 -14.01
N ARG A 111 3.88 14.46 -12.70
CA ARG A 111 4.02 15.49 -11.66
C ARG A 111 4.83 14.92 -10.49
N PHE A 112 5.89 15.62 -10.12
CA PHE A 112 6.63 15.43 -8.86
C PHE A 112 7.09 16.84 -8.46
N SER A 113 6.25 17.55 -7.71
CA SER A 113 6.69 18.79 -7.04
C SER A 113 7.56 18.37 -5.86
N SER A 114 8.68 19.07 -5.72
CA SER A 114 9.60 18.91 -4.60
C SER A 114 8.93 19.37 -3.32
#